data_AF-A0A151LL71-F1
#
_entry.id   AF-A0A151LL71-F1
#
_cell.length_a   1.000
_cell.length_b   1.000
_cell.length_c   1.000
_cell.angle_alpha   90.00
_cell.angle_beta   90.00
_cell.angle_gamma   90.00
#
_symmetry.space_group_name_H-M   'P 1'
#
loop_
_entity.id
_entity.type
_entity.pdbx_description
1 polymer ?
#
loop_
_entity_poly.entity_id
_entity_poly.type
_entity_poly.pdbx_seq_one_letter_code
_entity_poly.pdbx_strand_id
1 'polypeptide(L)'
;MNKNIIQIYIFVFILLLKQHIVVLKNEELTHPYSITKKDTKAIVNVNNKLKSINIHELDNISRNIFSGSDNKNYILIKLKKQDIFSKKLSTYYGQVQIGEDSENNLNVLFDTGSSEVWILNDTCKNSMCNNLHRKYKRTKSFVYKYDKKGLPSIIEIFYLSGKIIAFEGYDTIYIGKKLKVPQTNISFATKVDIPILEEFKWDGIIGLGFENEDSKKRGIKPFLDLLKDDKILTNKNYKNQFGYYLSDKEGYITLGGIDNRLKNAPDEEI
;
A
#
# COMPACT_ATOMS: atom_id res chain seq x y z
N MET A 1 -4.43 -27.42 21.54
CA MET A 1 -4.46 -25.97 21.75
C MET A 1 -3.88 -25.29 20.51
N ASN A 2 -4.66 -24.44 19.83
CA ASN A 2 -4.35 -23.99 18.46
C ASN A 2 -3.10 -23.08 18.45
N LYS A 3 -2.07 -23.38 17.65
CA LYS A 3 -0.80 -22.62 17.62
C LYS A 3 -1.01 -21.11 17.39
N ASN A 4 -2.04 -20.76 16.63
CA ASN A 4 -2.42 -19.36 16.35
C ASN A 4 -2.90 -18.60 17.60
N ILE A 5 -3.60 -19.28 18.51
CA ILE A 5 -4.11 -18.66 19.75
C ILE A 5 -2.92 -18.33 20.67
N ILE A 6 -1.96 -19.23 20.79
CA ILE A 6 -0.74 -19.03 21.60
C ILE A 6 0.07 -17.84 21.05
N GLN A 7 0.16 -17.70 19.73
CA GLN A 7 0.88 -16.60 19.08
C GLN A 7 0.23 -15.23 19.34
N ILE A 8 -1.11 -15.16 19.34
CA ILE A 8 -1.85 -13.93 19.65
C ILE A 8 -1.66 -13.53 21.12
N TYR A 9 -1.77 -14.48 22.06
CA TYR A 9 -1.54 -14.17 23.48
C TYR A 9 -0.12 -13.70 23.75
N ILE A 10 0.89 -14.31 23.12
CA ILE A 10 2.28 -13.88 23.23
C ILE A 10 2.47 -12.47 22.64
N PHE A 11 1.82 -12.16 21.51
CA PHE A 11 1.89 -10.83 20.90
C PHE A 11 1.27 -9.74 21.79
N VAL A 12 0.05 -9.97 22.30
CA VAL A 12 -0.63 -9.04 23.21
C VAL A 12 0.21 -8.83 24.47
N PHE A 13 0.79 -9.90 25.01
CA PHE A 13 1.66 -9.83 26.17
C PHE A 13 2.94 -8.99 25.90
N ILE A 14 3.61 -9.18 24.76
CA ILE A 14 4.79 -8.39 24.37
C ILE A 14 4.42 -6.91 24.16
N LEU A 15 3.25 -6.61 23.57
CA LEU A 15 2.80 -5.23 23.36
C LEU A 15 2.53 -4.50 24.68
N LEU A 16 1.82 -5.17 25.59
CA LEU A 16 1.54 -4.66 26.94
C LEU A 16 2.84 -4.43 27.72
N LEU A 17 3.80 -5.36 27.63
CA LEU A 17 5.13 -5.19 28.21
C LEU A 17 5.88 -3.99 27.63
N LYS A 18 5.86 -3.79 26.31
CA LYS A 18 6.47 -2.62 25.68
C LYS A 18 5.84 -1.32 26.16
N GLN A 19 4.51 -1.25 26.22
CA GLN A 19 3.80 -0.06 26.67
C GLN A 19 4.12 0.27 28.13
N HIS A 20 4.11 -0.73 29.01
CA HIS A 20 4.51 -0.55 30.41
C HIS A 20 5.98 -0.13 30.58
N ILE A 21 6.92 -0.69 29.80
CA ILE A 21 8.33 -0.29 29.84
C ILE A 21 8.51 1.17 29.41
N VAL A 22 7.80 1.62 28.38
CA VAL A 22 7.87 3.01 27.89
C VAL A 22 7.30 3.99 28.92
N VAL A 23 6.16 3.66 29.53
CA VAL A 23 5.56 4.47 30.61
C VAL A 23 6.53 4.58 31.80
N LEU A 24 7.10 3.46 32.25
CA LEU A 24 8.03 3.43 33.38
C LEU A 24 9.38 4.12 33.12
N LYS A 25 9.81 4.21 31.84
CA LYS A 25 11.02 4.98 31.47
C LYS A 25 10.77 6.49 31.42
N ASN A 26 9.53 6.93 31.26
CA ASN A 26 9.17 8.34 31.04
C ASN A 26 8.55 9.04 32.26
N GLU A 27 8.20 8.32 33.33
CA GLU A 27 7.69 8.94 34.55
C GLU A 27 8.82 9.43 35.47
N GLU A 28 8.95 10.76 35.62
CA GLU A 28 9.55 11.36 36.82
C GLU A 28 8.49 11.35 37.95
N LEU A 29 8.79 10.64 39.04
CA LEU A 29 7.94 10.51 40.22
C LEU A 29 7.70 11.87 40.87
N THR A 30 6.52 12.47 40.65
CA THR A 30 6.20 13.84 41.09
C THR A 30 5.14 13.95 42.20
N HIS A 31 4.82 12.89 42.94
CA HIS A 31 3.87 12.98 44.08
C HIS A 31 4.41 12.41 45.41
N PRO A 32 4.22 13.10 46.55
CA PRO A 32 4.78 12.72 47.84
C PRO A 32 3.85 11.73 48.56
N TYR A 33 3.92 10.46 48.16
CA TYR A 33 3.53 9.37 49.07
C TYR A 33 4.76 8.98 49.91
N SER A 34 4.58 8.66 51.20
CA SER A 34 5.69 8.27 52.08
C SER A 34 6.26 6.91 51.68
N ILE A 35 7.19 6.91 50.74
CA ILE A 35 7.90 5.71 50.25
C ILE A 35 8.81 5.19 51.37
N THR A 36 8.63 3.95 51.81
CA THR A 36 9.55 3.35 52.78
C THR A 36 10.86 2.95 52.10
N LYS A 37 11.99 2.86 52.84
CA LYS A 37 13.30 2.44 52.28
C LYS A 37 13.26 1.08 51.55
N LYS A 38 12.32 0.21 51.92
CA LYS A 38 12.11 -1.10 51.27
C LYS A 38 11.46 -0.93 49.89
N ASP A 39 10.50 -0.02 49.79
CA ASP A 39 9.83 0.32 48.54
C ASP A 39 10.80 1.02 47.58
N THR A 40 11.66 1.90 48.08
CA THR A 40 12.69 2.55 47.25
C THR A 40 13.67 1.53 46.67
N LYS A 41 14.11 0.54 47.46
CA LYS A 41 14.98 -0.54 46.95
C LYS A 41 14.29 -1.41 45.91
N ALA A 42 13.02 -1.75 46.12
CA ALA A 42 12.24 -2.53 45.15
C ALA A 42 12.08 -1.78 43.82
N ILE A 43 11.75 -0.48 43.89
CA ILE A 43 11.59 0.39 42.72
C ILE A 43 12.92 0.55 41.96
N VAL A 44 14.03 0.81 42.67
CA VAL A 44 15.36 0.92 42.05
C VAL A 44 15.78 -0.39 41.38
N ASN A 45 15.48 -1.54 42.00
CA ASN A 45 15.82 -2.83 41.42
C ASN A 45 14.98 -3.15 40.17
N VAL A 46 13.68 -2.80 40.18
CA VAL A 46 12.80 -2.90 39.02
C VAL A 46 13.27 -1.96 37.90
N ASN A 47 13.61 -0.70 38.19
CA ASN A 47 14.12 0.24 37.20
C ASN A 47 15.46 -0.19 36.60
N ASN A 48 16.38 -0.74 37.38
CA ASN A 48 17.64 -1.27 36.86
C ASN A 48 17.41 -2.50 35.98
N LYS A 49 16.50 -3.40 36.38
CA LYS A 49 16.12 -4.56 35.56
C LYS A 49 15.42 -4.13 34.26
N LEU A 50 14.57 -3.11 34.28
CA LEU A 50 13.91 -2.53 33.09
C LEU A 50 14.90 -1.77 32.18
N LYS A 51 15.92 -1.11 32.73
CA LYS A 51 17.00 -0.50 31.95
C LYS A 51 17.88 -1.54 31.26
N SER A 52 18.05 -2.72 31.84
CA SER A 52 18.77 -3.85 31.23
C SER A 52 18.00 -4.56 30.10
N ILE A 53 16.69 -4.32 29.96
CA ILE A 53 15.91 -4.87 28.85
C ILE A 53 16.22 -4.07 27.58
N ASN A 54 16.90 -4.72 26.64
CA ASN A 54 17.22 -4.16 25.34
C ASN A 54 15.96 -4.11 24.46
N ILE A 55 15.41 -2.92 24.24
CA ILE A 55 14.21 -2.70 23.42
C ILE A 55 14.45 -3.16 21.97
N HIS A 56 15.67 -3.03 21.45
CA HIS A 56 16.01 -3.52 20.11
C HIS A 56 15.95 -5.05 20.03
N GLU A 57 16.25 -5.75 21.11
CA GLU A 57 16.17 -7.21 21.17
C GLU A 57 14.70 -7.68 21.22
N LEU A 58 13.83 -6.97 21.95
CA LEU A 58 12.38 -7.18 21.90
C LEU A 58 11.77 -6.80 20.54
N ASP A 59 12.30 -5.77 19.87
CA ASP A 59 11.92 -5.45 18.49
C ASP A 59 12.40 -6.51 17.51
N ASN A 60 13.59 -7.08 17.70
CA ASN A 60 14.10 -8.20 16.92
C ASN A 60 13.29 -9.48 17.17
N ILE A 61 12.91 -9.78 18.40
CA ILE A 61 12.04 -10.92 18.75
C ILE A 61 10.65 -10.71 18.18
N SER A 62 10.08 -9.51 18.31
CA SER A 62 8.82 -9.16 17.64
C SER A 62 8.95 -9.34 16.13
N ARG A 63 10.00 -8.79 15.51
CA ARG A 63 10.26 -8.96 14.08
C ARG A 63 10.45 -10.43 13.69
N ASN A 64 11.13 -11.24 14.49
CA ASN A 64 11.35 -12.67 14.25
C ASN A 64 10.10 -13.54 14.45
N ILE A 65 9.22 -13.16 15.38
CA ILE A 65 7.89 -13.78 15.55
C ILE A 65 6.97 -13.39 14.39
N PHE A 66 7.06 -12.13 13.91
CA PHE A 66 6.36 -11.66 12.71
C PHE A 66 7.02 -12.09 11.40
N SER A 67 8.29 -12.51 11.45
CA SER A 67 9.07 -13.07 10.36
C SER A 67 9.35 -14.55 10.60
N GLY A 68 8.43 -15.25 11.26
CA GLY A 68 8.23 -16.66 10.91
C GLY A 68 8.06 -16.67 9.40
N SER A 69 8.94 -17.40 8.70
CA SER A 69 9.03 -17.45 7.23
C SER A 69 7.63 -17.35 6.61
N ASP A 70 7.28 -16.16 6.12
CA ASP A 70 5.94 -15.86 5.64
C ASP A 70 5.84 -16.45 4.23
N ASN A 71 5.80 -17.78 4.17
CA ASN A 71 5.56 -18.62 3.00
C ASN A 71 4.07 -18.49 2.60
N LYS A 72 3.57 -17.25 2.63
CA LYS A 72 2.25 -16.88 2.16
C LYS A 72 2.32 -16.92 0.65
N ASN A 73 1.45 -17.69 0.03
CA ASN A 73 1.34 -17.82 -1.42
C ASN A 73 0.65 -16.60 -2.06
N TYR A 74 0.83 -15.40 -1.48
CA TYR A 74 0.28 -14.14 -1.98
C TYR A 74 1.03 -12.94 -1.38
N ILE A 75 0.90 -11.81 -2.05
CA ILE A 75 1.36 -10.48 -1.65
C ILE A 75 0.16 -9.73 -1.09
N LEU A 76 0.22 -9.35 0.19
CA LEU A 76 -0.83 -8.60 0.86
C LEU A 76 -0.53 -7.11 0.84
N ILE A 77 -1.50 -6.31 0.38
CA ILE A 77 -1.41 -4.85 0.30
C ILE A 77 -2.52 -4.29 1.18
N LYS A 78 -2.15 -3.50 2.19
CA LYS A 78 -3.11 -2.79 3.02
C LYS A 78 -3.68 -1.60 2.27
N LEU A 79 -5.00 -1.46 2.30
CA LEU A 79 -5.75 -0.35 1.75
C LEU A 79 -6.22 0.58 2.88
N LYS A 80 -6.10 1.88 2.66
CA LYS A 80 -6.64 2.91 3.52
C LYS A 80 -8.03 3.29 3.02
N LYS A 81 -9.00 3.31 3.92
CA LYS A 81 -10.34 3.82 3.64
C LYS A 81 -10.34 5.34 3.68
N GLN A 82 -11.07 5.94 2.75
CA GLN A 82 -11.47 7.34 2.79
C GLN A 82 -12.98 7.44 2.60
N ASP A 83 -13.64 8.07 3.56
CA ASP A 83 -15.05 8.44 3.46
C ASP A 83 -15.18 9.89 2.99
N ILE A 84 -16.06 10.11 2.02
CA ILE A 84 -16.48 11.41 1.50
C ILE A 84 -17.97 11.53 1.75
N PHE A 85 -18.31 11.95 2.96
CA PHE A 85 -19.69 11.97 3.47
C PHE A 85 -20.61 12.85 2.62
N SER A 86 -20.12 13.99 2.13
CA SER A 86 -20.82 14.91 1.22
C SER A 86 -21.34 14.21 -0.05
N LYS A 87 -20.67 13.14 -0.49
CA LYS A 87 -20.97 12.37 -1.70
C LYS A 87 -21.51 10.97 -1.42
N LYS A 88 -21.69 10.60 -0.15
CA LYS A 88 -22.05 9.22 0.29
C LYS A 88 -21.15 8.16 -0.36
N LEU A 89 -19.85 8.46 -0.44
CA LEU A 89 -18.86 7.63 -1.14
C LEU A 89 -17.75 7.20 -0.18
N SER A 90 -17.37 5.92 -0.27
CA SER A 90 -16.17 5.38 0.39
C SER A 90 -15.21 4.85 -0.67
N THR A 91 -13.93 5.16 -0.54
CA THR A 91 -12.87 4.66 -1.43
C THR A 91 -11.78 3.97 -0.63
N TYR A 92 -11.09 3.00 -1.24
CA TYR A 92 -10.01 2.24 -0.62
C TYR A 92 -8.78 2.29 -1.51
N TYR A 93 -7.69 2.88 -1.01
CA TYR A 93 -6.48 3.08 -1.80
C TYR A 93 -5.27 2.45 -1.12
N GLY A 94 -4.37 1.89 -1.92
CA GLY A 94 -3.10 1.33 -1.46
C GLY A 94 -1.93 2.25 -1.80
N GLN A 95 -0.73 1.82 -1.43
CA GLN A 95 0.50 2.54 -1.76
C GLN A 95 1.37 1.72 -2.71
N VAL A 96 1.90 2.41 -3.73
CA VAL A 96 2.88 1.87 -4.67
C VAL A 96 4.02 2.87 -4.84
N GLN A 97 5.17 2.38 -5.26
CA GLN A 97 6.28 3.22 -5.70
C GLN A 97 6.45 3.01 -7.21
N ILE A 98 6.70 4.09 -7.95
CA ILE A 98 6.85 4.03 -9.41
C ILE A 98 8.19 4.64 -9.77
N GLY A 99 8.99 3.86 -10.50
CA GLY A 99 10.33 4.21 -10.92
C GLY A 99 11.44 3.73 -9.99
N GLU A 100 12.58 3.41 -10.59
CA GLU A 100 13.80 3.02 -9.89
C GLU A 100 14.33 4.19 -9.05
N ASP A 101 14.72 3.89 -7.81
CA ASP A 101 15.17 4.87 -6.80
C ASP A 101 14.20 6.03 -6.52
N SER A 102 12.91 5.84 -6.82
CA SER A 102 11.88 6.85 -6.56
C SER A 102 11.77 7.17 -5.06
N GLU A 103 11.78 8.45 -4.69
CA GLU A 103 11.81 8.87 -3.29
C GLU A 103 10.42 8.88 -2.62
N ASN A 104 9.33 8.72 -3.37
CA ASN A 104 7.96 8.83 -2.86
C ASN A 104 7.06 7.64 -3.21
N ASN A 105 6.16 7.34 -2.27
CA ASN A 105 5.05 6.41 -2.51
C ASN A 105 3.85 7.20 -3.02
N LEU A 106 3.19 6.69 -4.06
CA LEU A 106 1.94 7.19 -4.60
C LEU A 106 0.78 6.39 -4.01
N ASN A 107 -0.30 7.07 -3.65
CA ASN A 107 -1.55 6.44 -3.28
C ASN A 107 -2.32 6.09 -4.54
N VAL A 108 -2.77 4.85 -4.71
CA VAL A 108 -3.52 4.44 -5.90
C VAL A 108 -4.79 3.71 -5.55
N LEU A 109 -5.85 4.00 -6.30
CA LEU A 109 -7.02 3.13 -6.35
C LEU A 109 -6.67 1.92 -7.22
N PHE A 110 -6.91 0.72 -6.71
CA PHE A 110 -6.91 -0.47 -7.55
C PHE A 110 -8.33 -0.60 -8.11
N ASP A 111 -8.49 -0.51 -9.43
CA ASP A 111 -9.81 -0.30 -10.05
C ASP A 111 -10.16 -1.45 -11.00
N THR A 112 -11.12 -2.29 -10.63
CA THR A 112 -11.59 -3.38 -11.49
C THR A 112 -12.47 -2.89 -12.65
N GLY A 113 -12.89 -1.62 -12.64
CA GLY A 113 -13.71 -1.00 -13.68
C GLY A 113 -12.93 -0.37 -14.84
N SER A 114 -11.60 -0.26 -14.74
CA SER A 114 -10.74 0.30 -15.79
C SER A 114 -9.51 -0.57 -16.05
N SER A 115 -8.90 -0.42 -17.23
CA SER A 115 -7.72 -1.23 -17.64
C SER A 115 -6.42 -0.42 -17.62
N GLU A 116 -6.54 0.90 -17.56
CA GLU A 116 -5.46 1.85 -17.64
C GLU A 116 -4.80 2.05 -16.27
N VAL A 117 -3.47 2.20 -16.28
CA VAL A 117 -2.73 2.73 -15.12
C VAL A 117 -2.47 4.20 -15.40
N TRP A 118 -2.89 5.09 -14.51
CA TRP A 118 -2.54 6.50 -14.59
C TRP A 118 -2.17 7.04 -13.23
N ILE A 119 -1.23 7.99 -13.23
CA ILE A 119 -0.82 8.70 -12.02
C ILE A 119 -0.63 10.18 -12.33
N LEU A 120 -0.73 11.01 -11.30
CA LEU A 120 -0.43 12.44 -11.41
C LEU A 120 1.06 12.65 -11.70
N ASN A 121 1.36 13.40 -12.76
CA ASN A 121 2.72 13.81 -13.09
C ASN A 121 3.09 15.12 -12.36
N ASP A 122 4.38 15.32 -12.06
CA ASP A 122 4.88 16.54 -11.42
C ASP A 122 4.65 17.82 -12.25
N THR A 123 4.49 17.68 -13.57
CA THR A 123 4.09 18.77 -14.46
C THR A 123 2.61 19.14 -14.37
N CYS A 124 1.76 18.37 -13.67
CA CYS A 124 0.37 18.74 -13.47
C CYS A 124 0.25 19.90 -12.47
N LYS A 125 -0.25 21.05 -12.94
CA LYS A 125 -0.28 22.31 -12.19
C LYS A 125 -1.67 22.95 -12.05
N ASN A 126 -2.73 22.36 -12.60
CA ASN A 126 -4.07 22.90 -12.42
C ASN A 126 -4.59 22.60 -11.00
N SER A 127 -5.68 23.27 -10.56
CA SER A 127 -6.16 23.21 -9.17
C SER A 127 -6.43 21.78 -8.67
N MET A 128 -6.88 20.90 -9.57
CA MET A 128 -7.15 19.49 -9.30
C MET A 128 -5.89 18.67 -8.98
N CYS A 129 -4.71 19.20 -9.31
CA CYS A 129 -3.40 18.63 -9.02
C CYS A 129 -2.70 19.42 -7.92
N ASN A 130 -3.43 19.94 -6.94
CA ASN A 130 -2.87 20.76 -5.85
C ASN A 130 -1.77 20.04 -5.05
N ASN A 131 -1.14 20.78 -4.13
CA ASN A 131 0.00 20.29 -3.35
C ASN A 131 -0.34 19.18 -2.33
N LEU A 132 -1.61 18.77 -2.19
CA LEU A 132 -2.00 17.66 -1.33
C LEU A 132 -1.70 16.31 -1.98
N HIS A 133 -1.70 16.26 -3.31
CA HIS A 133 -1.39 15.04 -4.05
C HIS A 133 0.11 14.84 -4.20
N ARG A 134 0.52 13.58 -4.11
CA ARG A 134 1.87 13.19 -4.52
C ARG A 134 1.89 13.01 -6.03
N LYS A 135 3.01 13.40 -6.61
CA LYS A 135 3.20 13.38 -8.06
C LYS A 135 4.39 12.53 -8.40
N TYR A 136 4.27 11.80 -9.48
CA TYR A 136 5.38 11.08 -10.07
C TYR A 136 6.40 12.07 -10.62
N LYS A 137 7.65 11.87 -10.23
CA LYS A 137 8.81 12.49 -10.85
C LYS A 137 9.50 11.46 -11.72
N ARG A 138 9.92 11.86 -12.92
CA ARG A 138 10.61 10.97 -13.85
C ARG A 138 11.84 10.35 -13.20
N THR A 139 11.97 9.04 -13.34
CA THR A 139 13.14 8.28 -12.85
C THR A 139 14.01 7.79 -14.01
N LYS A 140 15.14 7.15 -13.69
CA LYS A 140 16.07 6.60 -14.70
C LYS A 140 15.47 5.41 -15.47
N SER A 141 14.50 4.71 -14.89
CA SER A 141 13.83 3.57 -15.53
C SER A 141 12.68 3.97 -16.46
N PHE A 142 12.38 5.27 -16.55
CA PHE A 142 11.34 5.79 -17.43
C PHE A 142 11.72 5.66 -18.91
N VAL A 143 10.77 5.18 -19.73
CA VAL A 143 10.88 5.13 -21.19
C VAL A 143 9.64 5.75 -21.82
N TYR A 144 9.81 6.63 -22.80
CA TYR A 144 8.67 7.20 -23.53
C TYR A 144 7.96 6.14 -24.38
N LYS A 145 6.62 6.21 -24.43
CA LYS A 145 5.85 5.57 -25.49
C LYS A 145 5.66 6.58 -26.61
N TYR A 146 6.01 6.18 -27.83
CA TYR A 146 5.83 7.01 -29.01
C TYR A 146 4.62 6.54 -29.83
N ASP A 147 3.97 7.49 -30.49
CA ASP A 147 2.92 7.22 -31.46
C ASP A 147 3.51 6.77 -32.82
N LYS A 148 2.63 6.50 -33.79
CA LYS A 148 3.03 6.06 -35.14
C LYS A 148 3.86 7.09 -35.91
N LYS A 149 3.89 8.35 -35.47
CA LYS A 149 4.66 9.45 -36.06
C LYS A 149 6.00 9.67 -35.34
N GLY A 150 6.30 8.89 -34.30
CA GLY A 150 7.50 9.04 -33.48
C GLY A 150 7.43 10.17 -32.45
N LEU A 151 6.24 10.72 -32.19
CA LEU A 151 6.02 11.74 -31.16
C LEU A 151 5.57 11.08 -29.84
N PRO A 152 5.83 11.69 -28.67
CA PRO A 152 5.30 11.18 -27.40
C PRO A 152 3.79 10.96 -27.48
N SER A 153 3.34 9.75 -27.13
CA SER A 153 1.92 9.41 -27.17
C SER A 153 1.15 10.23 -26.15
N ILE A 154 0.15 11.00 -26.60
CA ILE A 154 -0.76 11.78 -25.76
C ILE A 154 -2.14 11.15 -25.83
N ILE A 155 -2.78 10.99 -24.68
CA ILE A 155 -4.11 10.42 -24.58
C ILE A 155 -5.03 11.29 -23.71
N GLU A 156 -6.33 11.12 -23.94
CA GLU A 156 -7.37 11.57 -23.03
C GLU A 156 -8.12 10.34 -22.49
N ILE A 157 -8.25 10.24 -21.17
CA ILE A 157 -9.05 9.19 -20.54
C ILE A 157 -10.31 9.85 -20.00
N PHE A 158 -11.47 9.37 -20.46
CA PHE A 158 -12.78 9.91 -20.12
C PHE A 158 -13.44 9.07 -19.04
N TYR A 159 -13.87 9.74 -17.98
CA TYR A 159 -14.75 9.23 -16.94
C TYR A 159 -16.10 9.93 -17.04
N LEU A 160 -17.13 9.34 -16.43
CA LEU A 160 -18.43 10.03 -16.31
C LEU A 160 -18.31 11.37 -15.58
N SER A 161 -17.34 11.49 -14.67
CA SER A 161 -17.08 12.68 -13.86
C SER A 161 -16.16 13.71 -14.52
N GLY A 162 -15.64 13.45 -15.72
CA GLY A 162 -14.69 14.33 -16.38
C GLY A 162 -13.56 13.58 -17.09
N LYS A 163 -12.38 14.18 -17.24
CA LYS A 163 -11.28 13.56 -17.98
C LYS A 163 -9.89 13.88 -17.44
N ILE A 164 -8.92 13.06 -17.83
CA ILE A 164 -7.50 13.40 -17.69
C ILE A 164 -6.84 13.50 -19.06
N ILE A 165 -5.84 14.38 -19.16
CA ILE A 165 -4.92 14.44 -20.30
C ILE A 165 -3.57 13.95 -19.79
N ALA A 166 -2.96 13.01 -20.50
CA ALA A 166 -1.73 12.37 -20.10
C ALA A 166 -0.81 12.12 -21.30
N PHE A 167 0.49 12.05 -21.05
CA PHE A 167 1.39 11.36 -21.97
C PHE A 167 1.62 9.93 -21.49
N GLU A 168 1.87 9.00 -22.40
CA GLU A 168 2.14 7.61 -22.06
C GLU A 168 3.64 7.33 -21.98
N GLY A 169 4.00 6.42 -21.10
CA GLY A 169 5.35 5.88 -21.01
C GLY A 169 5.36 4.54 -20.31
N TYR A 170 6.55 4.02 -20.08
CA TYR A 170 6.79 2.81 -19.34
C TYR A 170 7.68 3.12 -18.16
N ASP A 171 7.36 2.54 -17.01
CA ASP A 171 8.24 2.53 -15.86
C ASP A 171 8.00 1.25 -15.03
N THR A 172 8.75 1.09 -13.95
CA THR A 172 8.58 -0.03 -13.02
C THR A 172 7.65 0.34 -11.89
N ILE A 173 6.61 -0.47 -11.65
CA ILE A 173 5.78 -0.36 -10.45
C ILE A 173 6.30 -1.34 -9.38
N TYR A 174 6.54 -0.83 -8.19
CA TYR A 174 6.91 -1.58 -7.00
C TYR A 174 5.71 -1.62 -6.04
N ILE A 175 5.27 -2.84 -5.71
CA ILE A 175 4.13 -3.09 -4.82
C ILE A 175 4.64 -3.78 -3.56
N GLY A 176 4.69 -3.01 -2.47
CA GLY A 176 5.36 -3.42 -1.24
C GLY A 176 6.83 -3.79 -1.49
N LYS A 177 7.38 -4.68 -0.66
CA LYS A 177 8.78 -5.13 -0.77
C LYS A 177 8.97 -6.36 -1.66
N LYS A 178 7.88 -6.99 -2.12
CA LYS A 178 7.90 -8.35 -2.70
C LYS A 178 7.69 -8.37 -4.22
N LEU A 179 7.07 -7.35 -4.79
CA LEU A 179 6.66 -7.36 -6.20
C LEU A 179 7.25 -6.17 -6.95
N LYS A 180 7.95 -6.49 -8.03
CA LYS A 180 8.47 -5.57 -9.04
C LYS A 180 7.77 -5.91 -10.35
N VAL A 181 7.12 -4.91 -10.96
CA VAL A 181 6.42 -5.04 -12.24
C VAL A 181 7.09 -4.09 -13.25
N PRO A 182 8.13 -4.56 -13.96
CA PRO A 182 8.85 -3.72 -14.93
C PRO A 182 8.00 -3.44 -16.18
N GLN A 183 8.42 -2.46 -16.97
CA GLN A 183 7.82 -2.16 -18.28
C GLN A 183 6.29 -1.99 -18.24
N THR A 184 5.75 -1.47 -17.14
CA THR A 184 4.31 -1.20 -17.03
C THR A 184 4.00 0.05 -17.82
N ASN A 185 3.01 -0.02 -18.73
CA ASN A 185 2.50 1.18 -19.39
C ASN A 185 1.75 2.04 -18.38
N ILE A 186 2.10 3.32 -18.31
CA ILE A 186 1.52 4.29 -17.37
C ILE A 186 1.19 5.57 -18.13
N SER A 187 -0.01 6.09 -17.90
CA SER A 187 -0.44 7.40 -18.36
C SER A 187 -0.10 8.45 -17.30
N PHE A 188 0.84 9.32 -17.62
CA PHE A 188 1.34 10.37 -16.75
C PHE A 188 0.49 11.64 -16.92
N ALA A 189 -0.50 11.82 -16.04
CA ALA A 189 -1.50 12.87 -16.15
C ALA A 189 -0.87 14.25 -15.94
N THR A 190 -0.99 15.11 -16.95
CA THR A 190 -0.50 16.51 -16.95
C THR A 190 -1.62 17.52 -16.76
N LYS A 191 -2.88 17.10 -16.95
CA LYS A 191 -4.07 17.87 -16.63
C LYS A 191 -5.16 16.93 -16.14
N VAL A 192 -5.83 17.32 -15.06
CA VAL A 192 -7.02 16.61 -14.56
C VAL A 192 -8.22 17.54 -14.53
N ASP A 193 -9.29 17.15 -15.18
CA ASP A 193 -10.57 17.85 -15.19
C ASP A 193 -11.64 16.91 -14.63
N ILE A 194 -11.49 16.57 -13.36
CA ILE A 194 -12.39 15.71 -12.59
C ILE A 194 -12.66 16.43 -11.27
N PRO A 195 -13.77 17.17 -11.12
CA PRO A 195 -13.98 18.06 -9.97
C PRO A 195 -13.91 17.37 -8.61
N ILE A 196 -14.37 16.11 -8.53
CA ILE A 196 -14.32 15.34 -7.27
C ILE A 196 -12.89 14.92 -6.88
N LEU A 197 -11.92 15.04 -7.79
CA LEU A 197 -10.55 14.62 -7.50
C LEU A 197 -9.89 15.43 -6.39
N GLU A 198 -10.25 16.72 -6.25
CA GLU A 198 -9.78 17.57 -5.15
C GLU A 198 -10.17 17.03 -3.76
N GLU A 199 -11.24 16.22 -3.67
CA GLU A 199 -11.68 15.60 -2.42
C GLU A 199 -10.95 14.26 -2.16
N PHE A 200 -10.34 13.63 -3.16
CA PHE A 200 -9.70 12.32 -3.03
C PHE A 200 -8.28 12.41 -2.45
N LYS A 201 -7.88 11.39 -1.67
CA LYS A 201 -6.53 11.28 -1.08
C LYS A 201 -5.58 10.43 -1.92
N TRP A 202 -6.06 9.89 -3.03
CA TRP A 202 -5.27 9.06 -3.94
C TRP A 202 -4.78 9.86 -5.14
N ASP A 203 -3.63 9.44 -5.67
CA ASP A 203 -2.79 10.16 -6.63
C ASP A 203 -2.90 9.55 -8.05
N GLY A 204 -3.72 8.51 -8.21
CA GLY A 204 -3.88 7.79 -9.46
C GLY A 204 -4.66 6.49 -9.31
N ILE A 205 -4.70 5.73 -10.41
CA ILE A 205 -5.41 4.47 -10.54
C ILE A 205 -4.46 3.42 -11.13
N ILE A 206 -4.53 2.19 -10.60
CA ILE A 206 -4.05 0.97 -11.26
C ILE A 206 -5.28 0.18 -11.70
N GLY A 207 -5.57 0.21 -13.00
CA GLY A 207 -6.61 -0.60 -13.61
C GLY A 207 -6.33 -2.09 -13.46
N LEU A 208 -7.34 -2.84 -13.04
CA LEU A 208 -7.36 -4.29 -12.91
C LEU A 208 -8.29 -4.94 -13.94
N GLY A 209 -8.75 -4.18 -14.92
CA GLY A 209 -9.43 -4.68 -16.11
C GLY A 209 -8.46 -5.40 -17.07
N PHE A 210 -9.05 -6.23 -17.93
CA PHE A 210 -8.34 -6.95 -18.98
C PHE A 210 -8.26 -6.14 -20.27
N GLU A 211 -7.41 -6.61 -21.19
CA GLU A 211 -7.29 -6.09 -22.54
C GLU A 211 -8.64 -5.85 -23.23
N ASN A 212 -8.82 -4.61 -23.69
CA ASN A 212 -9.99 -4.10 -24.39
C ASN A 212 -9.61 -3.58 -25.80
N GLU A 213 -10.58 -3.12 -26.59
CA GLU A 213 -10.29 -2.61 -27.94
C GLU A 213 -9.33 -1.41 -27.95
N ASP A 214 -9.44 -0.51 -26.98
CA ASP A 214 -8.63 0.71 -26.93
C ASP A 214 -7.16 0.38 -26.64
N SER A 215 -6.91 -0.40 -25.58
CA SER A 215 -5.57 -0.92 -25.24
C SER A 215 -4.93 -1.70 -26.39
N LYS A 216 -5.69 -2.54 -27.11
CA LYS A 216 -5.23 -3.21 -28.35
C LYS A 216 -4.83 -2.22 -29.43
N LYS A 217 -5.67 -1.22 -29.73
CA LYS A 217 -5.39 -0.20 -30.75
C LYS A 217 -4.14 0.62 -30.40
N ARG A 218 -3.93 0.89 -29.11
CA ARG A 218 -2.74 1.58 -28.59
C ARG A 218 -1.51 0.68 -28.49
N GLY A 219 -1.66 -0.64 -28.60
CA GLY A 219 -0.57 -1.60 -28.42
C GLY A 219 0.02 -1.53 -27.01
N ILE A 220 -0.86 -1.46 -26.01
CA ILE A 220 -0.48 -1.49 -24.59
C ILE A 220 -1.06 -2.74 -23.95
N LYS A 221 -0.33 -3.29 -22.97
CA LYS A 221 -0.77 -4.45 -22.20
C LYS A 221 -1.26 -3.96 -20.83
N PRO A 222 -2.54 -4.18 -20.46
CA PRO A 222 -3.03 -3.84 -19.12
C PRO A 222 -2.27 -4.54 -18.00
N PHE A 223 -2.39 -4.02 -16.79
CA PHE A 223 -1.58 -4.45 -15.65
C PHE A 223 -1.70 -5.95 -15.34
N LEU A 224 -2.92 -6.51 -15.33
CA LEU A 224 -3.11 -7.94 -15.05
C LEU A 224 -2.62 -8.83 -16.19
N ASP A 225 -2.82 -8.41 -17.44
CA ASP A 225 -2.31 -9.13 -18.61
C ASP A 225 -0.78 -9.16 -18.59
N LEU A 226 -0.13 -8.05 -18.20
CA LEU A 226 1.31 -7.98 -17.99
C LEU A 226 1.80 -8.95 -16.91
N LEU A 227 1.14 -8.98 -15.75
CA LEU A 227 1.49 -9.92 -14.68
C LEU A 227 1.42 -11.39 -15.15
N LYS A 228 0.38 -11.72 -15.93
CA LYS A 228 0.12 -13.06 -16.44
C LYS A 228 1.13 -13.46 -17.51
N ASP A 229 1.26 -12.67 -18.56
CA ASP A 229 2.01 -13.01 -19.76
C ASP A 229 3.51 -13.07 -19.49
N ASP A 230 4.02 -12.11 -18.70
CA ASP A 230 5.43 -12.02 -18.35
C ASP A 230 5.76 -12.90 -17.13
N LYS A 231 4.78 -13.70 -16.67
CA LYS A 231 4.90 -14.68 -15.59
C LYS A 231 5.44 -14.05 -14.30
N ILE A 232 5.10 -12.79 -14.03
CA ILE A 232 5.66 -11.99 -12.93
C ILE A 232 5.31 -12.63 -11.58
N LEU A 233 4.06 -13.10 -11.45
CA LEU A 233 3.59 -13.80 -10.26
C LEU A 233 4.03 -15.27 -10.25
N THR A 234 3.85 -15.99 -11.37
CA THR A 234 4.08 -17.44 -11.45
C THR A 234 5.55 -17.83 -11.35
N ASN A 235 6.49 -17.01 -11.82
CA ASN A 235 7.93 -17.21 -11.60
C ASN A 235 8.33 -17.11 -10.12
N LYS A 236 7.45 -16.56 -9.27
CA LYS A 236 7.61 -16.47 -7.82
C LYS A 236 6.73 -17.48 -7.06
N ASN A 237 6.20 -18.51 -7.74
CA ASN A 237 5.27 -19.51 -7.20
C ASN A 237 3.94 -18.95 -6.69
N TYR A 238 3.53 -17.78 -7.19
CA TYR A 238 2.20 -17.24 -6.98
C TYR A 238 1.24 -17.60 -8.14
N LYS A 239 -0.06 -17.45 -7.93
CA LYS A 239 -1.11 -17.62 -8.94
C LYS A 239 -1.48 -16.30 -9.60
N ASN A 240 -1.97 -16.32 -10.83
CA ASN A 240 -2.55 -15.12 -11.48
C ASN A 240 -3.95 -14.86 -10.93
N GLN A 241 -4.02 -14.42 -9.68
CA GLN A 241 -5.25 -14.16 -8.92
C GLN A 241 -5.04 -12.93 -8.04
N PHE A 242 -6.10 -12.18 -7.81
CA PHE A 242 -6.16 -11.14 -6.78
C PHE A 242 -7.46 -11.29 -5.98
N GLY A 243 -7.51 -10.71 -4.79
CA GLY A 243 -8.71 -10.74 -3.94
C GLY A 243 -8.85 -9.45 -3.15
N TYR A 244 -10.09 -8.99 -2.96
CA TYR A 244 -10.43 -7.84 -2.14
C TYR A 244 -11.04 -8.27 -0.81
N TYR A 245 -10.64 -7.59 0.26
CA TYR A 245 -11.19 -7.79 1.60
C TYR A 245 -11.43 -6.40 2.20
N LEU A 246 -12.69 -5.96 2.20
CA LEU A 246 -13.05 -4.60 2.58
C LEU A 246 -13.89 -4.62 3.87
N SER A 247 -13.59 -3.69 4.77
CA SER A 247 -14.33 -3.48 6.02
C SER A 247 -14.63 -1.99 6.21
N ASP A 248 -15.47 -1.67 7.19
CA ASP A 248 -15.83 -0.30 7.55
C ASP A 248 -14.64 0.56 8.03
N LYS A 249 -13.52 -0.06 8.41
CA LYS A 249 -12.32 0.61 8.97
C LYS A 249 -11.12 0.58 8.04
N GLU A 250 -10.89 -0.55 7.38
CA GLU A 250 -9.73 -0.77 6.51
C GLU A 250 -10.05 -1.75 5.38
N GLY A 251 -9.14 -1.86 4.43
CA GLY A 251 -9.25 -2.89 3.40
C GLY A 251 -7.90 -3.54 3.11
N TYR A 252 -7.95 -4.62 2.34
CA TYR A 252 -6.79 -5.31 1.84
C TYR A 252 -7.05 -5.75 0.40
N ILE A 253 -5.99 -5.78 -0.40
CA ILE A 253 -5.96 -6.49 -1.66
C ILE A 253 -4.80 -7.49 -1.63
N THR A 254 -5.05 -8.72 -2.09
CA THR A 254 -4.00 -9.70 -2.32
C THR A 254 -3.67 -9.78 -3.81
N LEU A 255 -2.40 -9.94 -4.17
CA LEU A 255 -1.96 -10.35 -5.50
C LEU A 255 -1.24 -11.70 -5.36
N GLY A 256 -1.45 -12.64 -6.28
CA GLY A 256 -0.75 -13.92 -6.23
C GLY A 256 -1.53 -15.07 -5.62
N GLY A 257 -2.69 -14.79 -5.00
CA GLY A 257 -3.47 -15.76 -4.26
C GLY A 257 -4.45 -15.09 -3.31
N ILE A 258 -5.04 -15.88 -2.41
CA ILE A 258 -6.17 -15.49 -1.55
C ILE A 258 -5.81 -15.76 -0.10
N ASP A 259 -6.18 -14.85 0.79
CA ASP A 259 -6.06 -15.01 2.24
C ASP A 259 -7.41 -15.43 2.83
N ASN A 260 -7.62 -16.73 3.00
CA ASN A 260 -8.86 -17.27 3.57
C ASN A 260 -9.17 -16.76 4.99
N ARG A 261 -8.18 -16.20 5.71
CA ARG A 261 -8.39 -15.64 7.06
C ARG A 261 -9.04 -14.26 7.03
N LEU A 262 -9.01 -13.59 5.88
CA LEU A 262 -9.64 -12.28 5.67
C LEU A 262 -11.04 -12.39 5.07
N LYS A 263 -11.50 -13.62 4.77
CA LYS A 263 -12.90 -13.87 4.38
C LYS A 263 -13.82 -13.63 5.57
N ASN A 264 -15.03 -13.15 5.29
CA ASN A 264 -16.04 -12.98 6.32
C ASN A 264 -16.64 -14.34 6.72
N ALA A 265 -16.72 -15.27 5.77
CA ALA A 265 -17.19 -16.64 6.00
C ALA A 265 -16.28 -17.67 5.27
N PRO A 266 -16.08 -18.89 5.81
CA PRO A 266 -15.25 -19.90 5.17
C PRO A 266 -15.75 -20.35 3.78
N ASP A 267 -17.07 -20.29 3.59
CA ASP A 267 -17.83 -20.72 2.42
C ASP A 267 -18.07 -19.61 1.39
N GLU A 268 -17.59 -18.38 1.64
CA GLU A 268 -17.67 -17.27 0.69
C GLU A 268 -16.94 -17.67 -0.61
N GLU A 269 -17.71 -17.82 -1.70
CA GLU A 269 -17.20 -18.16 -3.02
C GLU A 269 -16.24 -17.07 -3.54
N ILE A 270 -15.25 -17.51 -4.32
CA ILE A 270 -14.17 -16.68 -4.88
C ILE A 270 -14.46 -16.44 -6.35
#